data_AF-A0A1H0BK74-F1
#
_entry.id   AF-A0A1H0BK74-F1
#
_cell.length_a   1.000
_cell.length_b   1.000
_cell.length_c   1.000
_cell.angle_alpha   90.00
_cell.angle_beta   90.00
_cell.angle_gamma   90.00
#
_symmetry.space_group_name_H-M   'P 1'
#
loop_
_entity.id
_entity.type
_entity.pdbx_description
1 polymer ?
#
loop_
_entity_poly.entity_id
_entity_poly.type
_entity_poly.pdbx_seq_one_letter_code
_entity_poly.pdbx_strand_id
1 'polypeptide(L)'
;MRGRQRYERTVRRAVATVPHYRERHAASGSLPPLTRDEAELRRHLLMPLGSALLARRDPGRPAAEHIAELHEALRLAGHRTAGRAVYEISTALRDPVRAHGSDWRVLLCGTADAGRYAAERSGTGPSVPDGNALVVGDAGQLASVAAGQPAVERVTLASAARTRPAAGSVWYEPWLGHLGGVPHGCGELHLNPSRVHARLLDGETVLTLLRRRRPTLVHVRPEGAESFAPGRCPRHGEPVLGRTS
;
A
#
# COMPACT_ATOMS: atom_id res chain seq x y z
N MET A 1 -22.66 -33.44 -18.85
CA MET A 1 -21.39 -32.69 -18.96
C MET A 1 -21.52 -31.16 -18.93
N ARG A 2 -22.53 -30.52 -19.54
CA ARG A 2 -22.67 -29.04 -19.58
C ARG A 2 -22.84 -28.36 -18.20
N GLY A 3 -23.50 -29.02 -17.25
CA GLY A 3 -23.69 -28.50 -15.88
C GLY A 3 -22.38 -28.34 -15.09
N ARG A 4 -21.47 -29.30 -15.22
CA ARG A 4 -20.16 -29.29 -14.55
C ARG A 4 -19.26 -28.16 -15.06
N GLN A 5 -19.20 -27.94 -16.37
CA GLN A 5 -18.45 -26.82 -16.96
C GLN A 5 -19.04 -25.45 -16.57
N ARG A 6 -20.36 -25.33 -16.49
CA ARG A 6 -21.03 -24.09 -16.06
C ARG A 6 -20.78 -23.81 -14.57
N TYR A 7 -20.80 -24.85 -13.74
CA TYR A 7 -20.44 -24.77 -12.33
C TYR A 7 -18.98 -24.34 -12.15
N GLU A 8 -18.03 -25.02 -12.81
CA GLU A 8 -16.60 -24.67 -12.75
C GLU A 8 -16.31 -23.24 -13.22
N ARG A 9 -16.98 -22.77 -14.28
CA ARG A 9 -16.84 -21.39 -14.76
C ARG A 9 -17.40 -20.38 -13.75
N THR A 10 -18.50 -20.72 -13.09
CA THR A 10 -19.13 -19.88 -12.05
C THR A 10 -18.25 -19.80 -10.81
N VAL A 11 -17.69 -20.93 -10.37
CA VAL A 11 -16.73 -20.98 -9.25
C VAL A 11 -15.46 -20.20 -9.60
N ARG A 12 -14.88 -20.40 -10.78
CA ARG A 12 -13.71 -19.61 -11.22
C ARG A 12 -14.00 -18.12 -11.26
N ARG A 13 -15.17 -17.71 -11.72
CA ARG A 13 -15.60 -16.30 -11.70
C ARG A 13 -15.77 -15.80 -10.27
N ALA A 14 -16.45 -16.54 -9.41
CA ALA A 14 -16.69 -16.19 -8.02
C ALA A 14 -15.36 -16.04 -7.25
N VAL A 15 -14.42 -16.96 -7.41
CA VAL A 15 -13.05 -16.85 -6.87
C VAL A 15 -12.34 -15.65 -7.52
N ALA A 16 -12.45 -15.42 -8.82
CA ALA A 16 -11.81 -14.28 -9.47
C ALA A 16 -12.40 -12.92 -9.06
N THR A 17 -13.64 -12.83 -8.57
CA THR A 17 -14.32 -11.54 -8.33
C THR A 17 -14.78 -11.27 -6.90
N VAL A 18 -14.87 -12.28 -6.04
CA VAL A 18 -15.44 -12.14 -4.68
C VAL A 18 -14.40 -12.52 -3.62
N PRO A 19 -13.93 -11.56 -2.80
CA PRO A 19 -12.94 -11.81 -1.75
C PRO A 19 -13.30 -12.95 -0.79
N HIS A 20 -14.56 -13.04 -0.35
CA HIS A 20 -15.03 -14.12 0.53
C HIS A 20 -14.77 -15.53 -0.01
N TYR A 21 -15.05 -15.78 -1.30
CA TYR A 21 -14.80 -17.09 -1.90
C TYR A 21 -13.31 -17.35 -2.11
N ARG A 22 -12.49 -16.31 -2.28
CA ARG A 22 -11.02 -16.44 -2.34
C ARG A 22 -10.44 -16.86 -1.00
N GLU A 23 -10.85 -16.17 0.07
CA GLU A 23 -10.39 -16.45 1.43
C GLU A 23 -10.78 -17.86 1.85
N ARG A 24 -12.03 -18.27 1.56
CA ARG A 24 -12.51 -19.63 1.86
C ARG A 24 -11.78 -20.72 1.05
N HIS A 25 -11.47 -20.45 -0.22
CA HIS A 25 -10.72 -21.38 -1.06
C HIS A 25 -9.25 -21.49 -0.61
N ALA A 26 -8.61 -20.38 -0.26
CA ALA A 26 -7.24 -20.40 0.25
C ALA A 26 -7.15 -21.00 1.66
N ALA A 27 -8.17 -20.81 2.52
CA ALA A 27 -8.24 -21.40 3.86
C ALA A 27 -8.42 -22.93 3.86
N SER A 28 -8.82 -23.55 2.74
CA SER A 28 -8.91 -25.01 2.64
C SER A 28 -7.56 -25.70 2.36
N GLY A 29 -6.44 -24.99 2.57
CA GLY A 29 -5.08 -25.49 2.36
C GLY A 29 -4.63 -25.60 0.90
N SER A 30 -5.42 -25.10 -0.05
CA SER A 30 -5.11 -25.23 -1.48
C SER A 30 -4.11 -24.18 -2.01
N LEU A 31 -3.80 -23.14 -1.22
CA LEU A 31 -2.77 -22.14 -1.51
C LEU A 31 -2.09 -21.70 -0.20
N PRO A 32 -0.77 -21.95 -0.01
CA PRO A 32 -0.05 -21.43 1.16
C PRO A 32 0.00 -19.89 1.15
N PRO A 33 0.15 -19.23 2.32
CA PRO A 33 0.34 -17.79 2.41
C PRO A 33 1.49 -17.33 1.53
N LEU A 34 1.31 -16.24 0.79
CA LEU A 34 2.38 -15.70 -0.05
C LEU A 34 3.35 -14.90 0.83
N THR A 35 4.56 -15.42 1.03
CA THR A 35 5.65 -14.67 1.68
C THR A 35 6.19 -13.56 0.78
N ARG A 36 6.97 -12.62 1.35
CA ARG A 36 7.66 -11.58 0.58
C ARG A 36 8.57 -12.17 -0.50
N ASP A 37 9.37 -13.18 -0.15
CA ASP A 37 10.32 -13.79 -1.07
C ASP A 37 9.60 -14.57 -2.18
N GLU A 38 8.51 -15.26 -1.87
CA GLU A 38 7.68 -15.90 -2.89
C GLU A 38 6.94 -14.89 -3.77
N ALA A 39 6.50 -13.76 -3.21
CA ALA A 39 5.91 -12.67 -3.97
C ALA A 39 6.93 -12.07 -4.95
N GLU A 40 8.18 -11.93 -4.53
CA GLU A 40 9.29 -11.46 -5.37
C GLU A 40 9.66 -12.49 -6.45
N LEU A 41 9.76 -13.78 -6.10
CA LEU A 41 9.99 -14.86 -7.07
C LEU A 41 8.86 -14.97 -8.10
N ARG A 42 7.61 -14.77 -7.68
CA ARG A 42 6.41 -14.76 -8.53
C ARG A 42 6.07 -13.39 -9.08
N ARG A 43 6.95 -12.40 -8.92
CA ARG A 43 6.77 -11.04 -9.45
C ARG A 43 6.56 -11.06 -10.97
N HIS A 44 7.14 -12.04 -11.67
CA HIS A 44 6.93 -12.27 -13.09
C HIS A 44 5.50 -12.69 -13.49
N LEU A 45 4.72 -13.22 -12.54
CA LEU A 45 3.28 -13.51 -12.72
C LEU A 45 2.43 -12.26 -12.44
N LEU A 46 2.97 -11.32 -11.66
CA LEU A 46 2.40 -10.01 -11.39
C LEU A 46 2.82 -8.97 -12.45
N MET A 47 3.91 -9.23 -13.19
CA MET A 47 4.53 -8.38 -14.21
C MET A 47 5.17 -9.24 -15.32
N PRO A 48 4.87 -9.11 -16.62
CA PRO A 48 5.58 -9.85 -17.66
C PRO A 48 7.09 -9.53 -17.67
N LEU A 49 7.94 -10.55 -17.77
CA LEU A 49 9.41 -10.46 -17.69
C LEU A 49 10.03 -9.50 -18.72
N GLY A 50 11.04 -8.73 -18.28
CA GLY A 50 12.06 -8.15 -19.15
C GLY A 50 12.07 -6.63 -19.32
N SER A 51 11.93 -5.82 -18.26
CA SER A 51 12.54 -4.47 -18.11
C SER A 51 11.96 -3.73 -16.90
N ALA A 52 12.73 -2.75 -16.40
CA ALA A 52 12.39 -1.83 -15.31
C ALA A 52 10.97 -1.24 -15.44
N LEU A 53 10.38 -0.85 -14.29
CA LEU A 53 9.09 -0.17 -14.14
C LEU A 53 8.92 1.02 -15.10
N LEU A 54 8.58 0.75 -16.36
CA LEU A 54 7.98 1.71 -17.24
C LEU A 54 6.48 1.68 -16.94
N ALA A 55 5.98 2.78 -16.40
CA ALA A 55 4.57 3.00 -16.02
C ALA A 55 3.54 2.67 -17.13
N ARG A 56 3.99 2.40 -18.36
CA ARG A 56 3.16 1.99 -19.49
C ARG A 56 2.95 0.47 -19.63
N ARG A 57 3.70 -0.39 -18.94
CA ARG A 57 3.60 -1.86 -19.08
C ARG A 57 3.51 -2.65 -17.77
N ASP A 58 3.51 -1.97 -16.63
CA ASP A 58 2.94 -2.53 -15.40
C ASP A 58 1.40 -2.42 -15.50
N PRO A 59 0.61 -3.52 -15.51
CA PRO A 59 -0.82 -3.42 -15.23
C PRO A 59 -1.07 -3.20 -13.72
N GLY A 60 -0.03 -2.75 -13.02
CA GLY A 60 0.00 -2.26 -11.66
C GLY A 60 -1.12 -1.28 -11.38
N ARG A 61 -1.41 -1.18 -10.09
CA ARG A 61 -2.51 -0.43 -9.49
C ARG A 61 -2.89 0.81 -10.33
N PRO A 62 -4.13 0.92 -10.83
CA PRO A 62 -4.58 2.15 -11.49
C PRO A 62 -4.26 3.36 -10.61
N ALA A 63 -3.72 4.45 -11.19
CA ALA A 63 -3.31 5.63 -10.42
C ALA A 63 -4.44 6.17 -9.53
N ALA A 64 -5.69 6.12 -10.02
CA ALA A 64 -6.87 6.49 -9.23
C ALA A 64 -7.08 5.60 -7.98
N GLU A 65 -6.79 4.30 -8.07
CA GLU A 65 -6.86 3.40 -6.91
C GLU A 65 -5.77 3.72 -5.88
N HIS A 66 -4.56 4.07 -6.35
CA HIS A 66 -3.43 4.47 -5.50
C HIS A 66 -3.70 5.78 -4.76
N ILE A 67 -4.16 6.80 -5.48
CA ILE A 67 -4.52 8.11 -4.89
C ILE A 67 -5.61 7.92 -3.83
N ALA A 68 -6.65 7.13 -4.14
CA ALA A 68 -7.74 6.88 -3.21
C ALA A 68 -7.29 6.11 -1.95
N GLU A 69 -6.30 5.23 -2.05
CA GLU A 69 -5.73 4.55 -0.88
C GLU A 69 -4.86 5.47 -0.04
N LEU A 70 -4.01 6.27 -0.68
CA LEU A 70 -3.17 7.25 0.01
C LEU A 70 -4.05 8.25 0.78
N HIS A 71 -5.08 8.80 0.14
CA HIS A 71 -5.97 9.76 0.79
C HIS A 71 -6.74 9.13 1.96
N GLU A 72 -7.16 7.88 1.82
CA GLU A 72 -7.84 7.18 2.91
C GLU A 72 -6.88 6.84 4.06
N ALA A 73 -5.63 6.47 3.76
CA ALA A 73 -4.58 6.27 4.76
C ALA A 73 -4.25 7.57 5.50
N LEU A 74 -4.13 8.69 4.78
CA LEU A 74 -3.95 10.03 5.36
C LEU A 74 -5.12 10.40 6.27
N ARG A 75 -6.36 10.16 5.83
CA ARG A 75 -7.57 10.38 6.63
C ARG A 75 -7.54 9.54 7.92
N LEU A 76 -7.20 8.25 7.82
CA LEU A 76 -7.08 7.36 8.98
C LEU A 76 -5.97 7.81 9.94
N ALA A 77 -4.85 8.31 9.42
CA ALA A 77 -3.78 8.88 10.22
C ALA A 77 -4.16 10.24 10.88
N GLY A 78 -5.27 10.85 10.46
CA GLY A 78 -5.80 12.10 11.02
C GLY A 78 -5.46 13.35 10.21
N HIS A 79 -4.95 13.20 8.99
CA HIS A 79 -4.62 14.31 8.10
C HIS A 79 -5.83 14.74 7.26
N ARG A 80 -6.01 16.05 7.12
CA ARG A 80 -6.96 16.64 6.17
C ARG A 80 -6.26 16.93 4.85
N THR A 81 -6.81 16.43 3.75
CA THR A 81 -6.26 16.63 2.39
C THR A 81 -7.05 17.63 1.54
N ALA A 82 -8.26 18.03 1.96
CA ALA A 82 -9.10 18.94 1.18
C ALA A 82 -8.39 20.29 0.94
N GLY A 83 -8.14 20.61 -0.33
CA GLY A 83 -7.45 21.83 -0.76
C GLY A 83 -5.93 21.84 -0.52
N ARG A 84 -5.33 20.69 -0.20
CA ARG A 84 -3.88 20.52 0.01
C ARG A 84 -3.27 19.70 -1.11
N ALA A 85 -2.14 20.15 -1.65
CA ALA A 85 -1.34 19.30 -2.53
C ALA A 85 -0.72 18.16 -1.71
N VAL A 86 -0.71 16.94 -2.26
CA VAL A 86 -0.09 15.77 -1.62
C VAL A 86 1.10 15.33 -2.47
N TYR A 87 2.30 15.47 -1.92
CA TYR A 87 3.54 15.05 -2.56
C TYR A 87 4.00 13.73 -1.97
N GLU A 88 4.04 12.68 -2.79
CA GLU A 88 4.56 11.38 -2.38
C GLU A 88 6.00 11.20 -2.90
N ILE A 89 6.94 10.97 -1.99
CA ILE A 89 8.32 10.69 -2.34
C ILE A 89 8.44 9.23 -2.82
N SER A 90 9.00 9.02 -4.01
CA SER A 90 9.09 7.71 -4.66
C SER A 90 10.40 7.59 -5.45
N THR A 91 10.87 6.35 -5.64
CA THR A 91 12.01 6.03 -6.52
C THR A 91 11.63 6.00 -8.00
N ALA A 92 10.33 6.02 -8.32
CA ALA A 92 9.82 5.98 -9.68
C ALA A 92 8.70 7.00 -9.89
N LEU A 93 8.74 7.70 -11.03
CA LEU A 93 7.63 8.52 -11.49
C LEU A 93 6.47 7.61 -11.88
N ARG A 94 5.44 7.60 -11.04
CA ARG A 94 4.13 7.00 -11.33
C ARG A 94 3.11 8.04 -11.80
N ASP A 95 3.59 9.22 -12.19
CA ASP A 95 2.71 10.30 -12.59
C ASP A 95 1.93 9.88 -13.85
N PRO A 96 0.60 9.75 -13.78
CA PRO A 96 -0.19 9.65 -15.00
C PRO A 96 0.07 10.94 -15.77
N VAL A 97 0.75 10.82 -16.90
CA VAL A 97 1.17 11.88 -17.85
C VAL A 97 0.01 12.78 -18.34
N ARG A 98 -1.18 12.73 -17.72
CA ARG A 98 -2.42 13.44 -18.07
C ARG A 98 -3.28 13.93 -16.89
N ALA A 99 -2.83 13.93 -15.62
CA ALA A 99 -3.70 14.36 -14.51
C ALA A 99 -3.76 15.89 -14.35
N HIS A 100 -4.37 16.58 -15.30
CA HIS A 100 -5.06 17.83 -14.97
C HIS A 100 -6.17 17.48 -13.95
N GLY A 101 -6.09 18.04 -12.74
CA GLY A 101 -7.18 17.97 -11.74
C GLY A 101 -6.94 17.10 -10.50
N SER A 102 -5.79 16.42 -10.33
CA SER A 102 -5.43 15.83 -9.02
C SER A 102 -4.57 16.79 -8.19
N ASP A 103 -4.75 16.73 -6.88
CA ASP A 103 -3.91 17.34 -5.84
C ASP A 103 -2.67 16.49 -5.50
N TRP A 104 -2.65 15.23 -5.90
CA TRP A 104 -1.51 14.31 -5.73
C TRP A 104 -0.42 14.47 -6.80
N ARG A 105 0.85 14.46 -6.37
CA ARG A 105 2.08 14.54 -7.18
C ARG A 105 3.16 13.60 -6.64
N VAL A 106 4.06 13.13 -7.50
CA VAL A 106 5.22 12.34 -7.10
C VAL A 106 6.48 13.21 -7.08
N LEU A 107 7.23 13.15 -5.99
CA LEU A 107 8.60 13.66 -5.90
C LEU A 107 9.57 12.50 -6.03
N LEU A 108 10.54 12.60 -6.94
CA LEU A 108 11.60 11.60 -7.03
C LEU A 108 12.56 11.74 -5.85
N CYS A 109 12.82 10.67 -5.12
CA CYS A 109 13.86 10.68 -4.08
C CYS A 109 15.27 10.77 -4.71
N GLY A 110 16.27 11.16 -3.92
CA GLY A 110 17.67 11.27 -4.38
C GLY A 110 18.29 9.96 -4.88
N THR A 111 17.71 8.80 -4.54
CA THR A 111 18.15 7.48 -5.03
C THR A 111 17.34 6.98 -6.24
N ALA A 112 16.49 7.83 -6.84
CA ALA A 112 15.73 7.45 -8.02
C ALA A 112 16.66 7.27 -9.22
N ASP A 113 16.47 6.19 -9.98
CA ASP A 113 17.17 5.96 -11.25
C ASP A 113 16.54 6.84 -12.34
N ALA A 114 16.89 8.11 -12.32
CA ALA A 114 16.50 9.08 -13.34
C ALA A 114 17.55 9.02 -14.45
N GLY A 115 17.22 8.38 -15.58
CA GLY A 115 18.14 8.29 -16.73
C GLY A 115 18.75 9.66 -17.08
N ARG A 116 19.98 9.66 -17.62
CA ARG A 116 20.87 10.85 -17.81
C ARG A 116 20.17 12.15 -18.25
N TYR A 117 19.11 12.09 -19.05
CA TYR A 117 18.35 13.25 -19.52
C TYR A 117 17.50 13.98 -18.44
N ALA A 118 17.17 13.34 -17.31
CA ALA A 118 16.41 13.96 -16.23
C ALA A 118 17.31 14.70 -15.21
N ALA A 119 18.55 14.24 -15.04
CA ALA A 119 19.54 14.84 -14.16
C ALA A 119 20.00 16.23 -14.64
N GLU A 120 20.11 16.44 -15.96
CA GLU A 120 20.55 17.71 -16.55
C GLU A 120 19.48 18.82 -16.49
N ARG A 121 18.19 18.48 -16.37
CA ARG A 121 17.09 19.46 -16.25
C ARG A 121 16.70 19.79 -14.81
N SER A 122 17.11 18.97 -13.83
CA SER A 122 16.65 19.04 -12.45
C SER A 122 17.76 19.48 -11.50
N GLY A 123 18.57 20.48 -11.89
CA GLY A 123 19.75 20.97 -11.15
C GLY A 123 19.50 21.40 -9.69
N THR A 124 18.27 21.35 -9.23
CA THR A 124 17.85 21.43 -7.83
C THR A 124 17.21 20.11 -7.43
N GLY A 125 17.66 19.51 -6.33
CA GLY A 125 17.02 18.32 -5.76
C GLY A 125 15.50 18.50 -5.59
N PRO A 126 14.74 17.41 -5.39
CA PRO A 126 13.28 17.46 -5.27
C PRO A 126 12.86 18.49 -4.21
N SER A 127 12.33 19.63 -4.64
CA SER A 127 11.79 20.67 -3.76
C SER A 127 10.27 20.65 -3.84
N VAL A 128 9.62 20.64 -2.69
CA VAL A 128 8.17 20.88 -2.61
C VAL A 128 7.95 22.36 -2.94
N PRO A 129 7.08 22.71 -3.90
CA PRO A 129 6.72 24.10 -4.14
C PRO A 129 6.17 24.75 -2.88
N ASP A 130 6.49 26.03 -2.67
CA ASP A 130 5.93 26.80 -1.55
C ASP A 130 4.40 26.79 -1.62
N GLY A 131 3.75 26.38 -0.53
CA GLY A 131 2.29 26.27 -0.49
C GLY A 131 1.77 25.36 0.62
N ASN A 132 0.45 25.19 0.64
CA ASN A 132 -0.26 24.32 1.55
C ASN A 132 -0.15 22.86 1.08
N ALA A 133 0.94 22.19 1.43
CA ALA A 133 1.25 20.83 0.99
C ALA A 133 1.38 19.83 2.15
N LEU A 134 1.18 18.55 1.84
CA LEU A 134 1.55 17.41 2.68
C LEU A 134 2.59 16.58 1.94
N VAL A 135 3.70 16.27 2.61
CA VAL A 135 4.77 15.46 2.04
C VAL A 135 4.76 14.08 2.68
N VAL A 136 4.63 13.03 1.88
CA VAL A 136 4.53 11.65 2.33
C VAL A 136 5.75 10.89 1.86
N GLY A 137 6.47 10.23 2.77
CA GLY A 137 7.71 9.55 2.43
C GLY A 137 8.27 8.74 3.59
N ASP A 138 9.38 8.06 3.36
CA ASP A 138 10.08 7.31 4.42
C ASP A 138 10.86 8.31 5.30
N ALA A 139 11.12 7.99 6.57
CA ALA A 139 11.75 8.91 7.52
C ALA A 139 13.04 9.57 6.98
N GLY A 140 13.93 8.77 6.37
CA GLY A 140 15.18 9.29 5.79
C GLY A 140 14.98 10.19 4.57
N GLN A 141 13.90 10.00 3.81
CA GLN A 141 13.55 10.84 2.67
C GLN A 141 12.97 12.18 3.13
N LEU A 142 12.10 12.15 4.13
CA LEU A 142 11.43 13.36 4.65
C LEU A 142 12.43 14.37 5.23
N ALA A 143 13.48 13.88 5.89
CA ALA A 143 14.55 14.72 6.42
C ALA A 143 15.25 15.58 5.35
N SER A 144 15.25 15.14 4.08
CA SER A 144 15.92 15.84 2.97
C SER A 144 14.99 16.72 2.13
N VAL A 145 13.67 16.48 2.15
CA VAL A 145 12.72 17.06 1.19
C VAL A 145 11.66 17.95 1.84
N ALA A 146 11.30 17.70 3.10
CA ALA A 146 10.15 18.32 3.74
C ALA A 146 10.49 19.54 4.62
N ALA A 147 11.64 20.19 4.43
CA ALA A 147 12.03 21.34 5.25
C ALA A 147 10.96 22.45 5.20
N GLY A 148 10.27 22.66 6.32
CA GLY A 148 9.20 23.67 6.45
C GLY A 148 7.79 23.22 6.02
N GLN A 149 7.62 21.99 5.54
CA GLN A 149 6.32 21.44 5.13
C GLN A 149 5.84 20.36 6.11
N PRO A 150 4.52 20.22 6.34
CA PRO A 150 4.00 19.10 7.11
C PRO A 150 4.37 17.76 6.46
N ALA A 151 5.09 16.94 7.20
CA ALA A 151 5.62 15.65 6.76
C ALA A 151 4.83 14.49 7.38
N VAL A 152 4.60 13.44 6.58
CA VAL A 152 3.88 12.23 6.98
C VAL A 152 4.75 11.02 6.68
N GLU A 153 5.20 10.36 7.73
CA GLU A 153 6.06 9.18 7.62
C GLU A 153 5.26 7.96 7.12
N ARG A 154 5.83 7.26 6.14
CA ARG A 154 5.45 5.90 5.78
C ARG A 154 6.14 4.90 6.69
N VAL A 155 5.36 4.02 7.29
CA VAL A 155 5.86 2.96 8.16
C VAL A 155 5.45 1.60 7.60
N THR A 156 6.37 0.65 7.57
CA THR A 156 6.10 -0.76 7.27
C THR A 156 5.77 -1.54 8.55
N LEU A 157 5.11 -2.68 8.42
CA LEU A 157 4.83 -3.55 9.57
C LEU A 157 6.13 -4.06 10.22
N ALA A 158 7.16 -4.33 9.42
CA ALA A 158 8.49 -4.72 9.91
C ALA A 158 9.15 -3.62 10.75
N SER A 159 9.02 -2.35 10.34
CA SER A 159 9.52 -1.22 11.13
C SER A 159 8.69 -1.07 12.41
N ALA A 160 7.36 -1.16 12.30
CA ALA A 160 6.46 -1.10 13.43
C ALA A 160 6.73 -2.23 14.45
N ALA A 161 7.11 -3.42 14.02
CA ALA A 161 7.47 -4.55 14.89
C ALA A 161 8.69 -4.24 15.78
N ARG A 162 9.60 -3.38 15.31
CA ARG A 162 10.80 -2.99 16.08
C ARG A 162 10.56 -1.74 16.92
N THR A 163 9.87 -0.75 16.34
CA THR A 163 9.68 0.57 16.95
C THR A 163 8.23 0.98 16.82
N ARG A 164 7.63 1.49 17.89
CA ARG A 164 6.24 1.99 17.81
C ARG A 164 6.17 3.13 16.78
N PRO A 165 5.24 3.05 15.80
CA PRO A 165 5.11 4.12 14.80
C PRO A 165 4.67 5.43 15.46
N ALA A 166 5.14 6.55 14.90
CA ALA A 166 4.69 7.86 15.33
C ALA A 166 3.19 8.06 15.03
N ALA A 167 2.53 8.85 15.87
CA ALA A 167 1.14 9.21 15.65
C ALA A 167 1.06 10.16 14.46
N GLY A 168 0.13 9.89 13.53
CA GLY A 168 0.03 10.58 12.25
C GLY A 168 0.77 9.89 11.10
N SER A 169 1.50 8.80 11.33
CA SER A 169 2.15 8.04 10.25
C SER A 169 1.14 7.23 9.42
N VAL A 170 1.47 6.97 8.15
CA VAL A 170 0.68 6.09 7.27
C VAL A 170 1.33 4.71 7.17
N TRP A 171 0.51 3.66 7.19
CA TRP A 171 1.01 2.30 6.98
C TRP A 171 1.11 1.99 5.50
N TYR A 172 2.33 1.69 5.07
CA TYR A 172 2.67 1.42 3.68
C TYR A 172 3.56 0.18 3.58
N GLU A 173 3.24 -0.71 2.65
CA GLU A 173 4.13 -1.80 2.23
C GLU A 173 4.52 -1.58 0.77
N PRO A 174 5.81 -1.61 0.39
CA PRO A 174 6.26 -1.27 -0.97
C PRO A 174 5.51 -1.99 -2.10
N TRP A 175 5.08 -3.23 -1.86
CA TRP A 175 4.43 -4.11 -2.82
C TRP A 175 2.91 -4.21 -2.63
N LEU A 176 2.36 -3.75 -1.50
CA LEU A 176 0.91 -3.70 -1.24
C LEU A 176 0.33 -2.29 -1.31
N GLY A 177 1.17 -1.26 -1.18
CA GLY A 177 0.87 0.17 -1.06
C GLY A 177 0.31 0.57 0.30
N HIS A 178 -0.57 1.57 0.32
CA HIS A 178 -1.13 2.13 1.55
C HIS A 178 -2.23 1.23 2.10
N LEU A 179 -2.02 0.72 3.31
CA LEU A 179 -2.91 -0.25 3.96
C LEU A 179 -3.77 0.38 5.06
N GLY A 180 -3.34 1.54 5.58
CA GLY A 180 -3.94 2.15 6.75
C GLY A 180 -3.15 3.34 7.28
N GLY A 181 -3.39 3.70 8.53
CA GLY A 181 -2.70 4.81 9.19
C GLY A 181 -2.68 4.68 10.71
N VAL A 182 -1.93 5.55 11.37
CA VAL A 182 -1.81 5.59 12.84
C VAL A 182 -2.44 6.88 13.34
N PRO A 183 -3.68 6.87 13.84
CA PRO A 183 -4.34 8.10 14.28
C PRO A 183 -3.64 8.72 15.49
N HIS A 184 -3.53 10.07 15.50
CA HIS A 184 -3.01 10.83 16.65
C HIS A 184 -3.66 10.46 17.99
N GLY A 185 -4.95 10.12 17.96
CA GLY A 185 -5.76 9.86 19.14
C GLY A 185 -5.64 8.46 19.73
N CYS A 186 -4.93 7.50 19.14
CA CYS A 186 -4.80 6.15 19.72
C CYS A 186 -3.43 5.49 19.53
N GLY A 187 -2.67 5.86 18.49
CA GLY A 187 -1.36 5.28 18.23
C GLY A 187 -1.38 3.80 17.83
N GLU A 188 -2.54 3.27 17.43
CA GLU A 188 -2.71 1.91 16.89
C GLU A 188 -2.64 1.91 15.36
N LEU A 189 -2.26 0.79 14.75
CA LEU A 189 -2.27 0.62 13.29
C LEU A 189 -3.70 0.36 12.80
N HIS A 190 -4.39 1.42 12.39
CA HIS A 190 -5.74 1.32 11.81
C HIS A 190 -5.67 0.82 10.38
N LEU A 191 -6.42 -0.24 10.10
CA LEU A 191 -6.60 -0.79 8.76
C LEU A 191 -7.58 0.06 7.96
N ASN A 192 -7.45 0.07 6.64
CA ASN A 192 -8.50 0.54 5.73
C ASN A 192 -9.49 -0.61 5.45
N PRO A 193 -10.63 -0.71 6.15
CA PRO A 193 -11.52 -1.87 6.06
C PRO A 193 -12.20 -2.00 4.70
N SER A 194 -12.28 -0.90 3.93
CA SER A 194 -12.87 -0.92 2.59
C SER A 194 -11.97 -1.59 1.54
N ARG A 195 -10.71 -1.87 1.89
CA ARG A 195 -9.65 -2.33 0.97
C ARG A 195 -8.79 -3.46 1.50
N VAL A 196 -8.64 -3.58 2.81
CA VAL A 196 -7.78 -4.56 3.46
C VAL A 196 -8.61 -5.32 4.47
N HIS A 197 -8.59 -6.65 4.36
CA HIS A 197 -9.04 -7.53 5.43
C HIS A 197 -7.82 -8.17 6.07
N ALA A 198 -7.81 -8.24 7.40
CA ALA A 198 -6.78 -8.91 8.18
C ALA A 198 -7.42 -10.03 8.99
N ARG A 199 -6.77 -11.18 9.05
CA ARG A 199 -7.18 -12.32 9.88
C ARG A 199 -5.98 -13.11 10.36
N LEU A 200 -6.19 -13.95 11.37
CA LEU A 200 -5.23 -14.99 11.72
C LEU A 200 -5.41 -16.20 10.81
N LEU A 201 -4.30 -16.74 10.31
CA LEU A 201 -4.20 -18.01 9.61
C LEU A 201 -3.03 -18.77 10.23
N ASP A 202 -3.33 -19.92 10.83
CA ASP A 202 -2.35 -20.76 11.55
C ASP A 202 -1.53 -19.98 12.60
N GLY A 203 -2.18 -19.04 13.28
CA GLY A 203 -1.57 -18.19 14.31
C GLY A 203 -0.86 -16.93 13.78
N GLU A 204 -0.71 -16.79 12.46
CA GLU A 204 -0.04 -15.65 11.85
C GLU A 204 -1.03 -14.63 11.27
N THR A 205 -0.71 -13.34 11.36
CA THR A 205 -1.49 -12.30 10.70
C THR A 205 -1.27 -12.35 9.20
N VAL A 206 -2.37 -12.48 8.45
CA VAL A 206 -2.37 -12.41 6.99
C VAL A 206 -3.37 -11.38 6.50
N LEU A 207 -3.04 -10.75 5.37
CA LEU A 207 -3.81 -9.68 4.74
C LEU A 207 -4.41 -10.13 3.41
N THR A 208 -5.61 -9.65 3.13
CA THR A 208 -6.27 -9.78 1.84
C THR A 208 -6.58 -8.39 1.27
N LEU A 209 -6.10 -8.11 0.06
CA LEU A 209 -6.45 -6.88 -0.66
C LEU A 209 -7.77 -7.05 -1.42
N LEU A 210 -8.84 -6.48 -0.88
CA LEU A 210 -10.23 -6.69 -1.31
C LEU A 210 -10.54 -6.15 -2.71
N ARG A 211 -9.88 -5.05 -3.13
CA ARG A 211 -10.21 -4.34 -4.38
C ARG A 211 -9.29 -4.65 -5.57
N ARG A 212 -8.29 -5.52 -5.42
CA ARG A 212 -7.37 -5.87 -6.54
C ARG A 212 -8.06 -6.82 -7.54
N ARG A 213 -7.94 -6.49 -8.84
CA ARG A 213 -8.60 -7.19 -9.97
C ARG A 213 -7.75 -8.26 -10.69
N ARG A 214 -6.43 -8.31 -10.48
CA ARG A 214 -5.47 -9.29 -11.07
C ARG A 214 -4.77 -10.08 -9.95
N PRO A 215 -4.19 -11.27 -10.19
CA PRO A 215 -4.29 -12.42 -9.29
C PRO A 215 -3.81 -12.12 -7.86
N THR A 216 -4.80 -12.10 -6.97
CA THR A 216 -4.81 -12.64 -5.59
C THR A 216 -3.61 -12.36 -4.70
N LEU A 217 -3.52 -11.10 -4.24
CA LEU A 217 -2.88 -10.79 -2.95
C LEU A 217 -3.87 -11.12 -1.83
N VAL A 218 -4.06 -12.42 -1.60
CA VAL A 218 -4.89 -13.03 -0.55
C VAL A 218 -3.96 -13.79 0.38
N HIS A 219 -4.20 -13.72 1.69
CA HIS A 219 -3.34 -14.31 2.72
C HIS A 219 -1.87 -13.93 2.55
N VAL A 220 -1.67 -12.64 2.30
CA VAL A 220 -0.36 -12.05 2.22
C VAL A 220 0.20 -11.90 3.62
N ARG A 221 1.43 -12.34 3.85
CA ARG A 221 2.13 -12.13 5.12
C ARG A 221 3.18 -11.03 4.98
N PRO A 222 2.92 -9.78 5.42
CA PRO A 222 3.95 -8.76 5.51
C PRO A 222 5.06 -9.21 6.48
N GLU A 223 6.26 -8.70 6.27
CA GLU A 223 7.36 -8.89 7.21
C GLU A 223 7.00 -8.23 8.56
N GLY A 224 7.25 -8.92 9.67
CA GLY A 224 6.88 -8.48 11.02
C GLY A 224 5.44 -8.83 11.44
N ALA A 225 4.66 -9.51 10.60
CA ALA A 225 3.25 -9.85 10.88
C ALA A 225 3.06 -10.74 12.11
N GLU A 226 4.07 -11.51 12.52
CA GLU A 226 4.10 -12.32 13.74
C GLU A 226 3.99 -11.49 15.02
N SER A 227 4.39 -10.22 14.96
CA SER A 227 4.33 -9.28 16.10
C SER A 227 2.97 -8.58 16.23
N PHE A 228 1.99 -8.95 15.40
CA PHE A 228 0.69 -8.28 15.35
C PHE A 228 -0.45 -9.29 15.24
N ALA A 229 -1.62 -8.91 15.75
CA ALA A 229 -2.88 -9.63 15.62
C ALA A 229 -4.01 -8.68 15.18
N PRO A 230 -4.95 -9.14 14.33
CA PRO A 230 -6.13 -8.36 13.99
C PRO A 230 -7.02 -8.17 15.22
N GLY A 231 -7.50 -6.95 15.41
CA GLY A 231 -8.37 -6.61 16.53
C GLY A 231 -9.27 -5.42 16.20
N ARG A 232 -9.86 -4.86 17.26
CA ARG A 232 -10.60 -3.59 17.19
C ARG A 232 -9.92 -2.54 18.05
N CYS A 233 -9.82 -1.33 17.55
CA CYS A 233 -9.32 -0.20 18.31
C CYS A 233 -10.22 0.02 19.54
N PRO A 234 -9.69 0.02 20.77
CA PRO A 234 -10.50 0.26 21.96
C PRO A 234 -11.09 1.67 22.02
N ARG A 235 -10.49 2.64 21.32
CA ARG A 235 -10.96 4.03 21.28
C ARG A 235 -11.99 4.30 20.19
N HIS A 236 -11.83 3.66 19.03
CA HIS A 236 -12.60 4.00 17.83
C HIS A 236 -13.52 2.86 17.35
N GLY A 237 -13.34 1.63 17.85
CA GLY A 237 -14.08 0.45 17.39
C GLY A 237 -13.70 -0.07 15.99
N GLU A 238 -12.83 0.65 15.28
CA GLU A 238 -12.35 0.35 13.93
C GLU A 238 -11.37 -0.82 13.89
N PRO A 239 -11.24 -1.55 12.77
CA PRO A 239 -10.26 -2.63 12.62
C PRO A 239 -8.81 -2.13 12.74
N VAL A 240 -8.02 -2.84 13.54
CA VAL A 240 -6.60 -2.53 13.77
C VAL A 240 -5.74 -3.79 13.66
N LEU A 241 -4.43 -3.59 13.49
CA LEU A 241 -3.42 -4.56 13.89
C LEU A 241 -2.81 -4.14 15.23
N GLY A 242 -3.20 -4.83 16.30
CA GLY A 242 -2.62 -4.63 17.63
C GLY A 242 -1.34 -5.45 17.77
N ARG A 243 -0.37 -4.96 18.55
CA ARG A 243 0.84 -5.74 18.83
C ARG A 243 0.51 -6.95 19.68
N THR A 244 1.07 -8.11 19.33
CA THR A 244 1.09 -9.27 20.22
C THR A 244 2.16 -9.05 21.28
N SER A 245 1.78 -9.22 22.55
CA SER A 245 2.65 -9.09 23.73
C SER A 245 3.61 -10.26 23.84
#